data_AF-A0A060QDW9-F1
#
_entry.id   AF-A0A060QDW9-F1
#
_cell.length_a   1.000
_cell.length_b   1.000
_cell.length_c   1.000
_cell.angle_alpha   90.00
_cell.angle_beta   90.00
_cell.angle_gamma   90.00
#
_symmetry.space_group_name_H-M   'P 1'
#
loop_
_entity.id
_entity.type
_entity.pdbx_description
1 polymer ?
#
loop_
_entity_poly.entity_id
_entity_poly.type
_entity_poly.pdbx_seq_one_letter_code
_entity_poly.pdbx_strand_id
1 'polypeptide(L)'
;MLEKKFHAAMENIYHEGLKLQKPYRATRYLRLVREFGGKKAADRLLATPNPSEGFTQLYLHGQTESLTKSVEYLALQSPWSTLFTEQQLAIARARLKRYGCSQA
;
A
#
# COMPACT_ATOMS: atom_id res chain seq x y z
N MET A 1 -10.56 -2.84 17.26
CA MET A 1 -10.28 -1.48 16.75
C MET A 1 -9.89 -1.57 15.29
N LEU A 2 -10.39 -0.66 14.46
CA LEU A 2 -10.19 -0.66 13.01
C LEU A 2 -8.71 -0.55 12.62
N GLU A 3 -7.96 0.33 13.30
CA GLU A 3 -6.51 0.51 13.09
C GLU A 3 -5.69 -0.75 13.36
N LYS A 4 -6.06 -1.57 14.36
CA LYS A 4 -5.37 -2.84 14.63
C LYS A 4 -5.58 -3.84 13.49
N LYS A 5 -6.79 -3.91 12.93
CA LYS A 5 -7.07 -4.74 11.76
C LYS A 5 -6.35 -4.21 10.52
N PHE A 6 -6.29 -2.89 10.35
CA PHE A 6 -5.53 -2.25 9.29
C PHE A 6 -4.02 -2.53 9.39
N HIS A 7 -3.46 -2.52 10.60
CA HIS A 7 -2.07 -2.92 10.83
C HIS A 7 -1.80 -4.36 10.38
N ALA A 8 -2.67 -5.31 10.74
CA ALA A 8 -2.54 -6.70 10.28
C ALA A 8 -2.65 -6.80 8.75
N ALA A 9 -3.55 -6.03 8.12
CA ALA A 9 -3.67 -5.98 6.66
C ALA A 9 -2.42 -5.41 5.98
N MET A 10 -1.80 -4.38 6.58
CA MET A 10 -0.51 -3.85 6.13
C MET A 10 0.62 -4.90 6.27
N GLU A 11 0.68 -5.65 7.37
CA GLU A 11 1.64 -6.76 7.45
C GLU A 11 1.35 -7.86 6.42
N ASN A 12 0.09 -8.08 6.05
CA ASN A 12 -0.29 -9.05 5.02
C ASN A 12 0.21 -8.66 3.62
N ILE A 13 0.30 -7.36 3.30
CA ILE A 13 0.88 -6.89 2.02
C ILE A 13 2.28 -7.48 1.79
N TYR A 14 3.12 -7.55 2.84
CA TYR A 14 4.44 -8.16 2.72
C TYR A 14 4.35 -9.63 2.29
N HIS A 15 3.44 -10.40 2.90
CA HIS A 15 3.25 -11.81 2.57
C HIS A 15 2.67 -12.01 1.17
N GLU A 16 1.73 -11.16 0.75
CA GLU A 16 1.16 -11.19 -0.60
C GLU A 16 2.21 -10.87 -1.68
N GLY A 17 3.17 -9.98 -1.39
CA GLY A 17 4.30 -9.70 -2.28
C GLY A 17 5.21 -10.91 -2.52
N LEU A 18 5.28 -11.85 -1.57
CA LEU A 18 6.04 -13.10 -1.72
C LEU A 18 5.33 -14.11 -2.62
N LYS A 19 4.01 -13.98 -2.81
CA LYS A 19 3.17 -14.86 -3.63
C LYS A 19 3.08 -14.43 -5.09
N LEU A 20 3.71 -13.31 -5.45
CA LEU A 20 3.79 -12.86 -6.85
C LEU A 20 4.58 -13.86 -7.70
N GLN A 21 4.30 -13.88 -9.01
CA GLN A 21 5.05 -14.68 -9.98
C GLN A 21 6.56 -14.40 -9.89
N LYS A 22 6.93 -13.14 -9.66
CA LYS A 22 8.29 -12.73 -9.28
C LYS A 22 8.25 -12.19 -7.84
N PRO A 23 8.57 -13.02 -6.83
CA PRO A 23 8.48 -12.62 -5.43
C PRO A 23 9.24 -11.32 -5.13
N TYR A 24 8.62 -10.45 -4.33
CA TYR A 24 9.24 -9.22 -3.86
C TYR A 24 9.27 -9.18 -2.34
N ARG A 25 10.49 -9.14 -1.77
CA ARG A 25 10.70 -9.15 -0.32
C ARG A 25 10.87 -7.73 0.22
N ALA A 26 9.76 -7.07 0.52
CA ALA A 26 9.73 -5.69 1.01
C ALA A 26 10.11 -5.57 2.51
N THR A 27 11.34 -5.95 2.88
CA THR A 27 11.79 -5.97 4.30
C THR A 27 11.78 -4.59 4.96
N ARG A 28 12.14 -3.53 4.21
CA ARG A 28 12.07 -2.13 4.67
C ARG A 28 10.63 -1.72 4.98
N TYR A 29 9.68 -2.11 4.11
CA TYR A 29 8.26 -1.88 4.33
C TYR A 29 7.77 -2.58 5.59
N LEU A 30 8.05 -3.87 5.75
CA LEU A 30 7.61 -4.63 6.94
C LEU A 30 8.17 -4.02 8.24
N ARG A 31 9.43 -3.59 8.23
CA ARG A 31 10.04 -2.89 9.36
C ARG A 31 9.31 -1.58 9.68
N LEU A 32 9.05 -0.75 8.66
CA LEU A 32 8.31 0.51 8.80
C LEU A 32 6.93 0.28 9.43
N VAL A 33 6.19 -0.74 8.98
CA VAL A 33 4.86 -1.07 9.51
C VAL A 33 4.91 -1.52 10.96
N ARG A 34 5.90 -2.32 11.33
CA ARG A 34 6.07 -2.81 12.71
C ARG A 34 6.52 -1.71 13.67
N GLU A 35 7.36 -0.79 13.21
CA GLU A 35 7.89 0.30 14.02
C GLU A 35 6.86 1.40 14.29
N PHE A 36 6.11 1.81 13.26
CA PHE A 36 5.18 2.94 13.37
C PHE A 36 3.71 2.52 13.51
N GLY A 37 3.40 1.24 13.28
CA GLY A 37 2.02 0.76 13.14
C GLY A 37 1.47 1.04 11.74
N GLY A 38 0.39 0.33 11.38
CA GLY A 38 -0.18 0.38 10.03
C GLY A 38 -0.60 1.79 9.61
N LYS A 39 -1.35 2.49 10.47
CA LYS A 39 -1.88 3.82 10.15
C LYS A 39 -0.79 4.86 9.93
N LYS A 40 0.13 5.03 10.89
CA LYS A 40 1.22 6.02 10.77
C LYS A 40 2.17 5.70 9.62
N ALA A 41 2.42 4.42 9.33
CA ALA A 41 3.20 4.02 8.17
C ALA A 41 2.51 4.41 6.86
N ALA A 42 1.20 4.17 6.73
CA ALA A 42 0.43 4.58 5.56
C ALA A 42 0.39 6.10 5.40
N ASP A 43 0.25 6.85 6.50
CA ASP A 43 0.30 8.32 6.47
C ASP A 43 1.61 8.85 5.87
N ARG A 44 2.75 8.26 6.27
CA ARG A 44 4.05 8.62 5.71
C ARG A 44 4.18 8.26 4.23
N LEU A 45 3.69 7.08 3.83
CA LEU A 45 3.76 6.63 2.45
C LEU A 45 2.86 7.48 1.53
N LEU A 46 1.76 8.02 2.05
CA LEU A 46 0.81 8.87 1.32
C LEU A 46 1.03 10.38 1.54
N ALA A 47 2.11 10.78 2.23
CA ALA A 47 2.38 12.19 2.55
C ALA A 47 2.83 13.03 1.34
N THR A 48 3.35 12.40 0.30
CA THR A 48 3.85 13.08 -0.90
C THR A 48 3.09 12.60 -2.14
N PRO A 49 3.10 13.31 -3.28
CA PRO A 49 2.51 12.77 -4.51
C PRO A 49 3.35 11.62 -5.11
N ASN A 50 4.66 11.59 -4.83
CA ASN A 50 5.58 10.63 -5.42
C ASN A 50 5.44 9.24 -4.78
N PRO A 51 5.38 8.15 -5.59
CA PRO A 51 5.31 6.80 -5.05
C PRO A 51 6.57 6.47 -4.25
N SER A 52 6.42 5.59 -3.26
CA SER A 52 7.57 5.06 -2.53
C SER A 52 8.41 4.13 -3.43
N GLU A 53 9.70 4.00 -3.11
CA GLU A 53 10.57 3.03 -3.79
C GLU A 53 9.97 1.61 -3.75
N GLY A 54 9.39 1.22 -2.61
CA GLY A 54 8.72 -0.08 -2.46
C GLY A 54 7.51 -0.26 -3.38
N PHE A 55 6.74 0.81 -3.64
CA PHE A 55 5.64 0.79 -4.61
C PHE A 55 6.16 0.56 -6.03
N THR A 56 7.20 1.29 -6.44
CA THR A 56 7.79 1.13 -7.76
C THR A 56 8.39 -0.27 -7.94
N GLN A 57 9.06 -0.81 -6.92
CA GLN A 57 9.58 -2.17 -6.95
C GLN A 57 8.45 -3.21 -7.04
N LEU A 58 7.36 -3.05 -6.29
CA LEU A 58 6.20 -3.93 -6.37
C LEU A 58 5.68 -3.99 -7.82
N TYR A 59 5.51 -2.83 -8.45
CA TYR A 59 5.12 -2.73 -9.87
C TYR A 59 6.10 -3.44 -10.81
N LEU A 60 7.42 -3.30 -10.62
CA LEU A 60 8.41 -4.00 -11.46
C LEU A 60 8.38 -5.53 -11.29
N HIS A 61 7.77 -6.03 -10.21
CA HIS A 61 7.69 -7.45 -9.88
C HIS A 61 6.37 -8.12 -10.28
N GLY A 62 5.31 -7.38 -10.55
CA GLY A 62 4.06 -7.98 -11.05
C GLY A 62 3.14 -7.00 -11.76
N GLN A 63 3.70 -5.92 -12.29
CA GLN A 63 3.02 -4.88 -13.07
C GLN A 63 1.76 -4.39 -12.37
N THR A 64 0.71 -4.10 -13.12
CA THR A 64 -0.56 -3.58 -12.61
C THR A 64 -1.22 -4.52 -11.59
N GLU A 65 -1.14 -5.83 -11.79
CA GLU A 65 -1.78 -6.81 -10.88
C GLU A 65 -1.16 -6.79 -9.48
N SER A 66 0.14 -6.57 -9.39
CA SER A 66 0.83 -6.44 -8.09
C SER A 66 0.37 -5.22 -7.29
N LEU A 67 -0.12 -4.17 -7.95
CA LEU A 67 -0.57 -2.94 -7.28
C LEU A 67 -1.82 -3.15 -6.43
N THR A 68 -2.59 -4.22 -6.67
CA THR A 68 -3.67 -4.65 -5.75
C THR A 68 -3.16 -5.00 -4.35
N LYS A 69 -1.85 -5.26 -4.23
CA LYS A 69 -1.14 -5.57 -2.98
C LYS A 69 -0.39 -4.35 -2.43
N SER A 70 -0.73 -3.14 -2.88
CA SER A 70 -0.10 -1.89 -2.40
C SER A 70 -0.87 -1.26 -1.24
N VAL A 71 -0.21 -0.33 -0.55
CA VAL A 71 -0.85 0.47 0.51
C VAL A 71 -1.93 1.38 -0.08
N GLU A 72 -1.66 1.94 -1.26
CA GLU A 72 -2.58 2.79 -2.02
C GLU A 72 -3.88 2.05 -2.29
N TYR A 73 -3.80 0.80 -2.76
CA TYR A 73 -5.00 0.01 -3.05
C TYR A 73 -5.77 -0.30 -1.77
N LEU A 74 -5.07 -0.75 -0.73
CA LEU A 74 -5.66 -1.09 0.56
C LEU A 74 -6.35 0.13 1.21
N ALA A 75 -5.75 1.32 1.13
CA ALA A 75 -6.30 2.55 1.70
C ALA A 75 -7.64 2.94 1.07
N LEU A 76 -7.89 2.57 -0.19
CA LEU A 76 -9.16 2.87 -0.87
C LEU A 76 -10.28 1.89 -0.52
N GLN A 77 -9.95 0.71 0.00
CA GLN A 77 -10.97 -0.30 0.31
C GLN A 77 -11.73 0.03 1.58
N SER A 78 -13.04 -0.25 1.58
CA SER A 78 -13.82 -0.28 2.82
C SER A 78 -13.42 -1.50 3.66
N PRO A 79 -13.31 -1.39 5.00
CA PRO A 79 -13.59 -0.22 5.84
C PRO A 79 -12.39 0.74 6.03
N TRP A 80 -11.23 0.47 5.44
CA TRP A 80 -9.98 1.18 5.71
C TRP A 80 -9.98 2.63 5.26
N SER A 81 -10.70 2.95 4.18
CA SER A 81 -10.83 4.32 3.66
C SER A 81 -11.29 5.33 4.70
N THR A 82 -12.08 4.90 5.69
CA THR A 82 -12.52 5.75 6.81
C THR A 82 -11.41 6.21 7.75
N LEU A 83 -10.23 5.58 7.68
CA LEU A 83 -9.05 6.00 8.45
C LEU A 83 -8.31 7.18 7.79
N PHE A 84 -8.56 7.46 6.51
CA PHE A 84 -7.76 8.38 5.71
C PHE A 84 -8.54 9.65 5.37
N THR A 85 -7.79 10.72 5.09
CA THR A 85 -8.39 11.95 4.55
C THR A 85 -8.64 11.83 3.05
N GLU A 86 -9.59 12.61 2.52
CA GLU A 86 -9.83 12.69 1.07
C GLU A 86 -8.56 13.01 0.27
N GLN A 87 -7.66 13.84 0.80
CA GLN A 87 -6.38 14.14 0.16
C GLN A 87 -5.49 12.90 0.03
N GLN A 88 -5.39 12.09 1.09
CA GLN A 88 -4.61 10.85 1.06
C GLN A 88 -5.20 9.83 0.09
N LEU A 89 -6.54 9.70 0.08
CA LEU A 89 -7.25 8.84 -0.86
C LEU A 89 -7.07 9.32 -2.30
N ALA A 90 -7.08 10.63 -2.55
CA ALA A 90 -6.83 11.21 -3.87
C ALA A 90 -5.40 10.91 -4.36
N ILE A 91 -4.40 11.00 -3.48
CA ILE A 91 -3.00 10.60 -3.79
C ILE A 91 -2.93 9.12 -4.15
N ALA A 92 -3.57 8.25 -3.35
CA ALA A 92 -3.61 6.81 -3.62
C ALA A 92 -4.23 6.51 -5.00
N ARG A 93 -5.41 7.09 -5.30
CA ARG A 93 -6.08 6.97 -6.60
C ARG A 93 -5.20 7.45 -7.75
N ALA A 94 -4.59 8.63 -7.61
CA ALA A 94 -3.77 9.22 -8.65
C ALA A 94 -2.54 8.35 -8.97
N ARG A 95 -1.90 7.79 -7.93
CA ARG A 95 -0.76 6.87 -8.11
C ARG A 95 -1.18 5.59 -8.82
N LEU A 96 -2.25 4.93 -8.38
CA LEU A 96 -2.72 3.69 -9.01
C LEU A 96 -3.08 3.91 -10.49
N LYS A 97 -3.80 5.01 -10.79
CA LYS A 97 -4.16 5.39 -12.15
C LYS A 97 -2.92 5.68 -13.02
N ARG A 98 -1.90 6.35 -12.48
CA ARG A 98 -0.64 6.65 -13.19
C ARG A 98 0.08 5.39 -13.67
N TYR A 99 -0.07 4.29 -12.93
CA TYR A 99 0.54 2.99 -13.26
C TYR A 99 -0.44 2.01 -13.92
N GLY A 100 -1.59 2.51 -14.41
CA GLY A 100 -2.56 1.71 -15.17
C GLY A 100 -3.46 0.80 -14.33
N CYS A 101 -3.48 0.95 -13.01
CA CYS A 101 -4.40 0.21 -12.14
C CYS A 101 -5.76 0.92 -12.11
N SER A 102 -6.73 0.37 -12.84
CA SER A 102 -8.09 0.91 -12.97
C SER A 102 -9.09 0.41 -11.91
N GLN A 103 -8.69 -0.55 -11.07
CA GLN A 103 -9.54 -1.16 -10.03
C GLN A 103 -9.48 -0.44 -8.67
N ALA A 104 -9.04 0.82 -8.66
CA ALA A 104 -8.78 1.64 -7.48
C ALA A 104 -9.97 2.50 -7.08
#